data_AF-A0A7J2JMF0-F1
#
_entry.id   AF-A0A7J2JMF0-F1
#
_cell.length_a   1.000
_cell.length_b   1.000
_cell.length_c   1.000
_cell.angle_alpha   90.00
_cell.angle_beta   90.00
_cell.angle_gamma   90.00
#
_symmetry.space_group_name_H-M   'P 1'
#
loop_
_entity.id
_entity.type
_entity.pdbx_description
1 polymer ?
#
loop_
_entity_poly.entity_id
_entity_poly.type
_entity_poly.pdbx_seq_one_letter_code
_entity_poly.pdbx_strand_id
1 'polypeptide(L)'
;MSKRKIQQSKPKRHKQHIAILSWKGVGDVIELAKALRKRGNGVYLYIPQGNHSITPSYKDARDFSDAIAQQIMEGHKKWTFDVIHICEWYAGYAGIELRKKYRGRLVYSSHSTEKMRIKGKMDKESEKIYRLERLVSQISDRIIAWNPIAYEKICK
;
A
#
# COMPACT_ATOMS: atom_id res chain seq x y z
N MET A 1 0.69 -56.16 8.19
CA MET A 1 -0.23 -55.00 8.26
C MET A 1 0.45 -53.77 7.65
N SER A 2 -0.02 -53.30 6.48
CA SER A 2 0.56 -52.15 5.77
C SER A 2 -0.07 -50.85 6.29
N LYS A 3 0.76 -49.94 6.83
CA LYS A 3 0.32 -48.60 7.26
C LYS A 3 0.12 -47.71 6.04
N ARG A 4 -1.13 -47.51 5.62
CA ARG A 4 -1.49 -46.49 4.61
C ARG A 4 -1.12 -45.10 5.14
N LYS A 5 -0.11 -44.47 4.54
CA LYS A 5 0.17 -43.04 4.73
C LYS A 5 -0.98 -42.24 4.12
N ILE A 6 -1.81 -41.65 4.98
CA ILE A 6 -2.81 -40.65 4.59
C ILE A 6 -2.03 -39.41 4.15
N GLN A 7 -1.96 -39.17 2.83
CA GLN A 7 -1.50 -37.91 2.28
C GLN A 7 -2.50 -36.83 2.67
N GLN A 8 -2.20 -36.06 3.72
CA GLN A 8 -2.94 -34.84 4.02
C GLN A 8 -2.71 -33.86 2.87
N SER A 9 -3.76 -33.58 2.10
CA SER A 9 -3.74 -32.57 1.06
C SER A 9 -3.55 -31.20 1.71
N LYS A 10 -2.55 -30.43 1.25
CA LYS A 10 -2.34 -29.06 1.74
C LYS A 10 -3.61 -28.24 1.48
N PRO A 11 -4.11 -27.46 2.44
CA PRO A 11 -5.31 -26.65 2.25
C PRO A 11 -5.10 -25.71 1.05
N LYS A 12 -6.05 -25.72 0.11
CA LYS A 12 -6.05 -24.79 -1.03
C LYS A 12 -6.13 -23.37 -0.46
N ARG A 13 -5.08 -22.57 -0.67
CA ARG A 13 -5.08 -21.15 -0.29
C ARG A 13 -6.20 -20.43 -1.04
N HIS A 14 -7.02 -19.69 -0.30
CA HIS A 14 -8.03 -18.81 -0.88
C HIS A 14 -7.33 -17.77 -1.77
N LYS A 15 -7.76 -17.65 -3.02
CA LYS A 15 -7.26 -16.63 -3.95
C LYS A 15 -7.85 -15.29 -3.52
N GLN A 16 -7.01 -14.27 -3.43
CA GLN A 16 -7.42 -12.94 -3.00
C GLN A 16 -7.44 -11.97 -4.17
N HIS A 17 -8.30 -10.96 -4.08
CA HIS A 17 -8.30 -9.79 -4.93
C HIS A 17 -7.67 -8.61 -4.18
N ILE A 18 -6.54 -8.12 -4.70
CA ILE A 18 -5.66 -7.18 -4.04
C ILE A 18 -5.51 -5.95 -4.94
N ALA A 19 -5.91 -4.78 -4.44
CA ALA A 19 -5.55 -3.51 -5.04
C ALA A 19 -4.24 -3.03 -4.43
N ILE A 20 -3.29 -2.60 -5.25
CA ILE A 20 -2.03 -2.02 -4.80
C ILE A 20 -1.93 -0.62 -5.38
N LEU A 21 -1.80 0.36 -4.51
CA LEU A 21 -1.64 1.77 -4.82
C LEU A 21 -0.17 2.17 -4.64
N SER A 22 0.43 2.74 -5.68
CA SER A 22 1.82 3.19 -5.66
C SER A 22 2.06 4.37 -6.59
N TRP A 23 3.22 5.02 -6.48
CA TRP A 23 3.70 6.01 -7.46
C TRP A 23 4.40 5.34 -8.64
N LYS A 24 4.57 6.12 -9.71
CA LYS A 24 5.29 5.70 -10.92
C LYS A 24 6.77 5.46 -10.60
N GLY A 25 7.34 4.38 -11.15
CA GLY A 25 8.78 4.08 -11.02
C GLY A 25 9.18 3.23 -9.81
N VAL A 26 8.20 2.77 -9.02
CA VAL A 26 8.42 1.96 -7.82
C VAL A 26 8.50 0.48 -8.21
N GLY A 27 9.72 0.01 -8.50
CA GLY A 27 9.97 -1.29 -9.14
C GLY A 27 9.62 -2.51 -8.27
N ASP A 28 9.80 -2.41 -6.97
CA ASP A 28 9.44 -3.44 -5.99
C ASP A 28 7.92 -3.73 -5.96
N VAL A 29 7.07 -2.72 -6.13
CA VAL A 29 5.61 -2.90 -6.25
C VAL A 29 5.24 -3.71 -7.49
N ILE A 30 5.93 -3.50 -8.61
CA ILE A 30 5.71 -4.26 -9.84
C ILE A 30 6.09 -5.73 -9.62
N GLU A 31 7.24 -5.98 -9.00
CA GLU A 31 7.68 -7.35 -8.70
C GLU A 31 6.79 -8.05 -7.67
N LEU A 32 6.34 -7.32 -6.64
CA LEU A 32 5.35 -7.81 -5.68
C LEU A 32 4.05 -8.21 -6.41
N ALA A 33 3.54 -7.35 -7.29
CA ALA A 33 2.33 -7.64 -8.06
C ALA A 33 2.49 -8.89 -8.93
N LYS A 34 3.63 -9.04 -9.62
CA LYS A 34 3.94 -10.25 -10.39
C LYS A 34 3.99 -11.50 -9.51
N ALA A 35 4.67 -11.43 -8.37
CA ALA A 35 4.77 -12.54 -7.43
C ALA A 35 3.40 -12.96 -6.86
N LEU A 36 2.54 -11.99 -6.54
CA LEU A 36 1.18 -12.25 -6.06
C LEU A 36 0.28 -12.85 -7.16
N ARG A 37 0.39 -12.39 -8.40
CA ARG A 37 -0.33 -12.98 -9.56
C ARG A 37 0.11 -14.42 -9.84
N LYS A 38 1.42 -14.71 -9.77
CA LYS A 38 1.95 -16.09 -9.90
C LYS A 38 1.38 -17.05 -8.86
N ARG A 39 0.95 -16.55 -7.70
CA ARG A 39 0.25 -17.31 -6.66
C ARG A 39 -1.25 -17.47 -6.91
N GLY A 40 -1.77 -16.97 -8.03
CA GLY A 40 -3.17 -17.09 -8.44
C GLY A 40 -4.10 -16.00 -7.91
N ASN A 41 -3.56 -14.91 -7.34
CA ASN A 41 -4.35 -13.78 -6.86
C ASN A 41 -4.73 -12.83 -8.00
N GLY A 42 -5.91 -12.20 -7.90
CA GLY A 42 -6.27 -11.05 -8.72
C GLY A 42 -5.57 -9.81 -8.19
N VAL A 43 -4.64 -9.23 -8.95
CA VAL A 43 -3.86 -8.06 -8.50
C VAL A 43 -4.05 -6.90 -9.44
N TYR A 44 -4.44 -5.75 -8.90
CA TYR A 44 -4.81 -4.54 -9.63
C TYR A 44 -3.91 -3.39 -9.18
N LEU A 45 -3.16 -2.81 -10.11
CA LEU A 45 -2.22 -1.72 -9.82
C LEU A 45 -2.89 -0.39 -10.13
N TYR A 46 -2.86 0.50 -9.15
CA TYR A 46 -3.32 1.87 -9.26
C TYR A 46 -2.12 2.78 -9.12
N ILE A 47 -1.72 3.37 -10.23
CA ILE A 47 -0.59 4.28 -10.33
C ILE A 47 -1.11 5.56 -11.01
N PRO A 48 -0.90 6.76 -10.43
CA PRO A 48 -1.29 8.00 -11.08
C PRO A 48 -0.74 8.05 -12.52
N GLN A 49 -1.64 8.29 -13.48
CA GLN A 49 -1.31 8.39 -14.91
C GLN A 49 -1.15 9.86 -15.28
N GLY A 50 -0.22 10.17 -16.19
CA GLY A 50 0.03 11.53 -16.67
C GLY A 50 1.52 11.88 -16.73
N ASN A 51 1.82 13.12 -17.15
CA ASN A 51 3.17 13.64 -17.22
C ASN A 51 3.66 14.15 -15.86
N HIS A 52 3.67 13.26 -14.87
CA HIS A 52 4.10 13.58 -13.51
C HIS A 52 5.59 13.31 -13.34
N SER A 53 6.20 14.09 -12.45
CA SER A 53 7.53 13.81 -11.94
C SER A 53 7.61 12.39 -11.38
N ILE A 54 8.74 11.72 -11.60
CA ILE A 54 9.04 10.42 -10.98
C ILE A 54 9.13 10.57 -9.46
N THR A 55 9.50 11.76 -8.98
CA THR A 55 9.48 12.13 -7.56
C THR A 55 8.19 12.88 -7.23
N PRO A 56 7.27 12.30 -6.44
CA PRO A 56 6.04 13.00 -6.04
C PRO A 56 6.35 14.16 -5.10
N SER A 57 5.70 15.31 -5.31
CA SER A 57 5.62 16.35 -4.29
C SER A 57 4.47 16.08 -3.31
N TYR A 58 4.51 16.74 -2.15
CA TYR A 58 3.38 16.68 -1.20
C TYR A 58 2.07 17.18 -1.83
N LYS A 59 2.15 18.19 -2.70
CA LYS A 59 0.99 18.72 -3.41
C LYS A 59 0.42 17.70 -4.40
N ASP A 60 1.27 17.01 -5.17
CA ASP A 60 0.82 15.99 -6.11
C ASP A 60 0.09 14.85 -5.38
N ALA A 61 0.66 14.34 -4.29
CA ALA A 61 0.06 13.29 -3.48
C ALA A 61 -1.35 13.66 -2.99
N ARG A 62 -1.58 14.94 -2.68
CA ARG A 62 -2.88 15.47 -2.27
C ARG A 62 -3.83 15.66 -3.45
N ASP A 63 -3.38 16.23 -4.56
CA ASP A 63 -4.26 16.57 -5.68
C ASP A 63 -4.84 15.33 -6.38
N PHE A 64 -4.11 14.21 -6.39
CA PHE A 64 -4.58 12.97 -7.04
C PHE A 64 -5.34 12.03 -6.10
N SER A 65 -5.44 12.35 -4.81
CA SER A 65 -5.94 11.40 -3.81
C SER A 65 -7.37 10.95 -4.09
N ASP A 66 -8.23 11.90 -4.38
CA ASP A 66 -9.66 11.66 -4.52
C ASP A 66 -9.96 10.86 -5.78
N ALA A 67 -9.31 11.23 -6.89
CA ALA A 67 -9.44 10.55 -8.17
C ALA A 67 -8.96 9.10 -8.09
N ILE A 68 -7.82 8.84 -7.46
CA ILE A 68 -7.31 7.46 -7.33
C ILE A 68 -8.16 6.65 -6.35
N ALA A 69 -8.55 7.22 -5.21
CA ALA A 69 -9.45 6.55 -4.27
C ALA A 69 -10.78 6.17 -4.96
N GLN A 70 -11.32 7.06 -5.80
CA GLN A 70 -12.53 6.79 -6.58
C GLN A 70 -12.34 5.64 -7.58
N GLN A 71 -11.25 5.63 -8.36
CA GLN A 71 -10.94 4.54 -9.29
C GLN A 71 -10.80 3.18 -8.58
N ILE A 72 -10.19 3.18 -7.39
CA ILE A 72 -10.06 1.97 -6.58
C ILE A 72 -11.45 1.50 -6.11
N MET A 73 -12.32 2.40 -5.67
CA MET A 73 -13.69 2.03 -5.26
C MET A 73 -14.53 1.50 -6.43
N GLU A 74 -14.35 2.03 -7.63
CA GLU A 74 -15.00 1.51 -8.85
C GLU A 74 -14.47 0.12 -9.21
N GLY A 75 -13.17 -0.11 -9.06
CA GLY A 75 -12.58 -1.45 -9.18
C GLY A 75 -13.13 -2.41 -8.14
N HIS A 76 -13.30 -1.94 -6.90
CA HIS A 76 -13.87 -2.73 -5.80
C HIS A 76 -15.31 -3.18 -6.10
N LYS A 77 -16.13 -2.36 -6.76
CA LYS A 77 -17.48 -2.78 -7.20
C LYS A 77 -17.46 -3.93 -8.21
N LYS A 78 -16.39 -4.04 -9.02
CA LYS A 78 -16.26 -5.08 -10.06
C LYS A 78 -15.64 -6.36 -9.51
N TRP A 79 -14.63 -6.22 -8.67
CA TRP A 79 -13.78 -7.33 -8.26
C TRP A 79 -13.89 -7.68 -6.78
N THR A 80 -14.52 -6.85 -5.94
CA THR A 80 -14.58 -7.05 -4.48
C THR A 80 -13.19 -7.32 -3.87
N PHE A 81 -12.38 -6.28 -3.76
CA PHE A 81 -11.04 -6.37 -3.13
C PHE A 81 -11.09 -6.80 -1.66
N ASP A 82 -10.34 -7.86 -1.34
CA ASP A 82 -10.09 -8.35 0.03
C ASP A 82 -9.12 -7.44 0.79
N VAL A 83 -8.17 -6.85 0.07
CA VAL A 83 -7.09 -6.04 0.61
C VAL A 83 -6.82 -4.87 -0.34
N ILE A 84 -6.64 -3.68 0.23
CA ILE A 84 -6.01 -2.55 -0.46
C ILE A 84 -4.68 -2.26 0.22
N HIS A 85 -3.60 -2.32 -0.57
CA HIS A 85 -2.24 -2.08 -0.15
C HIS A 85 -1.80 -0.69 -0.62
N ILE A 86 -1.56 0.20 0.33
CA ILE A 86 -1.05 1.56 0.17
C ILE A 86 0.48 1.49 0.30
N CYS A 87 1.20 1.81 -0.77
CA CYS A 87 2.66 1.84 -0.75
C CYS A 87 3.16 3.28 -0.64
N GLU A 88 3.93 3.54 0.42
CA GLU A 88 4.57 4.81 0.78
C GLU A 88 3.64 6.00 1.03
N TRP A 89 4.24 7.07 1.55
CA TRP A 89 3.53 8.27 2.00
C TRP A 89 2.75 8.98 0.88
N TYR A 90 3.24 8.95 -0.36
CA TYR A 90 2.60 9.66 -1.49
C TYR A 90 1.22 9.06 -1.83
N ALA A 91 0.99 7.81 -1.47
CA ALA A 91 -0.31 7.14 -1.59
C ALA A 91 -1.20 7.37 -0.37
N GLY A 92 -0.66 8.00 0.69
CA GLY A 92 -1.30 8.13 1.99
C GLY A 92 -2.61 8.90 1.96
N TYR A 93 -2.70 9.98 1.18
CA TYR A 93 -3.94 10.74 1.07
C TYR A 93 -5.07 9.92 0.44
N ALA A 94 -4.79 9.20 -0.65
CA ALA A 94 -5.76 8.28 -1.22
C ALA A 94 -6.13 7.17 -0.22
N GLY A 95 -5.18 6.69 0.58
CA GLY A 95 -5.44 5.77 1.69
C GLY A 95 -6.42 6.31 2.73
N ILE A 96 -6.27 7.58 3.11
CA ILE A 96 -7.18 8.28 4.03
C ILE A 96 -8.58 8.39 3.42
N GLU A 97 -8.68 8.80 2.15
CA GLU A 97 -9.98 8.88 1.46
C GLU A 97 -10.62 7.50 1.30
N LEU A 98 -9.83 6.48 1.03
CA LEU A 98 -10.30 5.09 0.97
C LEU A 98 -10.85 4.64 2.31
N ARG A 99 -10.20 4.94 3.45
CA ARG A 99 -10.71 4.51 4.76
C ARG A 99 -12.12 5.02 5.04
N LYS A 100 -12.49 6.20 4.53
CA LYS A 100 -13.85 6.76 4.66
C LYS A 100 -14.91 5.93 3.91
N LYS A 101 -14.53 5.28 2.80
CA LYS A 101 -15.45 4.64 1.84
C LYS A 101 -15.37 3.11 1.85
N TYR A 102 -14.18 2.56 2.06
CA TYR A 102 -13.87 1.15 2.08
C TYR A 102 -13.89 0.63 3.52
N ARG A 103 -14.49 -0.54 3.74
CA ARG A 103 -14.57 -1.19 5.07
C ARG A 103 -13.72 -2.45 5.20
N GLY A 104 -13.06 -2.88 4.12
CA GLY A 104 -12.14 -4.01 4.17
C GLY A 104 -10.76 -3.65 4.74
N ARG A 105 -9.78 -4.52 4.46
CA ARG A 105 -8.43 -4.46 5.03
C ARG A 105 -7.55 -3.48 4.28
N LEU A 106 -7.00 -2.51 5.00
CA LEU A 106 -5.97 -1.61 4.53
C LEU A 106 -4.61 -2.07 5.05
N VAL A 107 -3.65 -2.21 4.13
CA VAL A 107 -2.24 -2.48 4.44
C VAL A 107 -1.44 -1.28 4.02
N TYR A 108 -0.63 -0.73 4.91
CA TYR A 108 0.33 0.31 4.58
C TYR A 108 1.74 -0.26 4.57
N SER A 109 2.55 0.07 3.55
CA SER A 109 3.97 -0.21 3.57
C SER A 109 4.83 1.01 3.35
N SER A 110 5.99 1.07 3.98
CA SER A 110 6.99 2.11 3.74
C SER A 110 8.40 1.54 3.74
N HIS A 111 9.19 1.93 2.75
CA HIS A 111 10.60 1.57 2.60
C HIS A 111 11.51 2.52 3.39
N SER A 112 11.10 3.78 3.51
CA SER A 112 11.77 4.78 4.32
C SER A 112 10.80 5.85 4.78
N THR A 113 11.10 6.42 5.95
CA THR A 113 10.34 7.55 6.51
C THR A 113 10.98 8.87 6.14
N GLU A 114 10.21 9.95 6.21
CA GLU A 114 10.73 11.30 6.01
C GLU A 114 11.76 11.66 7.07
N LYS A 115 11.51 11.23 8.31
CA LYS A 115 12.45 11.33 9.44
C LYS A 115 13.75 10.53 9.28
N MET A 116 13.87 9.68 8.27
CA MET A 116 15.12 8.98 7.95
C MET A 116 15.86 9.66 6.80
N ARG A 117 15.14 10.33 5.90
CA ARG A 117 15.73 11.03 4.75
C ARG A 117 16.40 12.34 5.17
N ILE A 118 15.85 13.02 6.18
CA ILE A 118 16.32 14.34 6.60
C ILE A 118 17.47 14.21 7.60
N LYS A 119 18.63 14.77 7.22
CA LYS A 119 19.81 14.93 8.07
C LYS A 119 19.84 16.33 8.68
N GLY A 120 18.85 16.69 9.49
CA GLY A 120 18.77 18.03 10.07
C GLY A 120 17.38 18.41 10.58
N LYS A 121 17.14 19.71 10.70
CA LYS A 121 15.83 20.23 11.08
C LYS A 121 14.84 20.00 9.93
N MET A 122 13.70 19.39 10.26
CA MET A 122 12.61 19.23 9.29
C MET A 122 12.05 20.59 8.89
N ASP A 123 11.88 20.79 7.59
CA ASP A 123 11.12 21.92 7.07
C ASP A 123 9.60 21.66 7.17
N LYS A 124 8.81 22.65 6.76
CA LYS A 124 7.35 22.58 6.83
C LYS A 124 6.75 21.51 5.91
N GLU A 125 7.38 21.19 4.79
CA GLU A 125 6.86 20.19 3.86
C GLU A 125 7.14 18.77 4.38
N SER A 126 8.38 18.56 4.82
CA SER A 126 8.85 17.38 5.52
C SER A 126 7.97 17.03 6.72
N GLU A 127 7.57 18.04 7.51
CA GLU A 127 6.67 17.84 8.63
C GLU A 127 5.29 17.36 8.21
N LYS A 128 4.77 17.86 7.08
CA LYS A 128 3.49 17.39 6.55
C LYS A 128 3.59 15.97 6.02
N ILE A 129 4.67 15.62 5.32
CA ILE A 129 4.91 14.25 4.85
C ILE A 129 5.01 13.30 6.03
N TYR A 130 5.80 13.65 7.05
CA TYR A 130 5.93 12.82 8.25
C TYR A 130 4.58 12.63 8.97
N ARG A 131 3.78 13.70 9.11
CA ARG A 131 2.43 13.59 9.69
C ARG A 131 1.53 12.69 8.85
N LEU A 132 1.64 12.75 7.52
CA LEU A 132 0.90 11.88 6.60
C LEU A 132 1.31 10.40 6.76
N GLU A 133 2.61 10.10 6.83
CA GLU A 133 3.15 8.75 7.10
C GLU A 133 2.54 8.16 8.38
N ARG A 134 2.44 8.95 9.44
CA ARG A 134 1.81 8.52 10.70
C ARG A 134 0.31 8.34 10.58
N LEU A 135 -0.37 9.26 9.91
CA LEU A 135 -1.83 9.19 9.80
C LEU A 135 -2.26 7.96 9.00
N VAL A 136 -1.59 7.69 7.86
CA VAL A 136 -1.90 6.51 7.04
C VAL A 136 -1.59 5.21 7.78
N SER A 137 -0.54 5.18 8.62
CA SER A 137 -0.25 4.00 9.43
C SER A 137 -1.32 3.73 10.47
N GLN A 138 -1.82 4.78 11.14
CA GLN A 138 -2.86 4.69 12.17
C GLN A 138 -4.21 4.18 11.64
N ILE A 139 -4.57 4.52 10.40
CA ILE A 139 -5.82 4.06 9.78
C ILE A 139 -5.72 2.67 9.12
N SER A 140 -4.51 2.12 9.05
CA SER A 140 -4.24 0.85 8.38
C SER A 140 -4.34 -0.32 9.34
N ASP A 141 -4.94 -1.42 8.88
CA ASP A 141 -5.10 -2.66 9.67
C ASP A 141 -3.76 -3.42 9.81
N ARG A 142 -2.82 -3.19 8.90
CA ARG A 142 -1.48 -3.77 8.92
C ARG A 142 -0.45 -2.78 8.41
N ILE A 143 0.70 -2.75 9.05
CA ILE A 143 1.84 -1.92 8.66
C ILE A 143 3.02 -2.84 8.32
N ILE A 144 3.66 -2.60 7.18
CA ILE A 144 4.86 -3.29 6.71
C ILE A 144 5.96 -2.25 6.52
N ALA A 145 6.98 -2.28 7.37
CA ALA A 145 8.13 -1.41 7.20
C ALA A 145 9.34 -2.21 6.72
N TRP A 146 10.21 -1.60 5.94
CA TRP A 146 11.44 -2.25 5.45
C TRP A 146 12.38 -2.69 6.58
N ASN A 147 12.44 -1.92 7.67
CA ASN A 147 13.23 -2.26 8.84
C ASN A 147 12.56 -1.77 10.13
N PRO A 148 13.01 -2.25 11.31
CA PRO A 148 12.44 -1.85 12.60
C PRO A 148 12.53 -0.34 12.89
N ILE A 149 13.55 0.35 12.39
CA ILE A 149 13.74 1.79 12.60
C ILE A 149 12.64 2.59 11.86
N ALA A 150 12.35 2.20 10.62
CA ALA A 150 11.27 2.79 9.83
C ALA A 150 9.90 2.51 10.48
N TYR A 151 9.69 1.27 10.96
CA TYR A 151 8.49 0.91 11.71
C TYR A 151 8.30 1.82 12.93
N GLU A 152 9.34 1.97 13.74
CA GLU A 152 9.30 2.79 14.95
C GLU A 152 8.98 4.25 14.63
N LYS A 153 9.64 4.85 13.65
CA LYS A 153 9.41 6.26 13.29
C LYS A 153 8.00 6.55 12.76
N ILE A 154 7.37 5.59 12.09
CA ILE A 154 6.00 5.72 11.54
C ILE A 154 4.94 5.46 12.63
N CYS A 155 5.17 4.47 13.49
CA CYS A 155 4.13 3.97 14.41
C CYS A 155 4.19 4.62 15.80
N LYS A 156 5.38 5.00 16.27
CA LYS A 156 5.61 5.60 17.59
C LYS A 156 5.85 7.11 17.47
#